data_AF-A0A810MQT2-F1
#
_entry.id   AF-A0A810MQT2-F1
#
_cell.length_a   1.000
_cell.length_b   1.000
_cell.length_c   1.000
_cell.angle_alpha   90.00
_cell.angle_beta   90.00
_cell.angle_gamma   90.00
#
_symmetry.space_group_name_H-M   'P 1'
#
loop_
_entity.id
_entity.type
_entity.pdbx_description
1 polymer ?
#
loop_
_entity_poly.entity_id
_entity_poly.type
_entity_poly.pdbx_seq_one_letter_code
_entity_poly.pdbx_strand_id
1 'polypeptide(L)'
;MGEGLTRSWYRQTLTRLSHLPHVDRVAIQTNLACRLDWVADTDRDTLALWATYHPGQVRRDAFLAKCATLHDLGVRFSVGVVGQPGHLAEARALRAALPDDVYLWVNAADGHRYEPAEEADWTGIDPLFGYSVRPHESAGRACRAGETVISVRGDGQVRRCHFVDEPLGNLYDGSYRAALGPRPCPNQLCDCHIGYVHLRTLPLYDVFAGGVLERVPVRDATWGVPARALR
;
A
#
# COMPACT_ATOMS: atom_id res chain seq x y z
N MET A 1 -4.33 -7.13 12.72
CA MET A 1 -4.96 -6.36 11.63
C MET A 1 -6.44 -6.72 11.57
N GLY A 2 -7.29 -5.85 11.04
CA GLY A 2 -8.72 -6.10 10.87
C GLY A 2 -9.30 -5.19 9.80
N GLU A 3 -10.52 -5.48 9.35
CA GLU A 3 -11.21 -4.68 8.33
C GLU A 3 -11.77 -3.38 8.93
N GLY A 4 -11.02 -2.29 8.79
CA GLY A 4 -11.34 -0.99 9.39
C GLY A 4 -12.69 -0.44 8.94
N LEU A 5 -13.04 -0.59 7.65
CA LEU A 5 -14.26 0.00 7.09
C LEU A 5 -15.55 -0.68 7.55
N THR A 6 -15.48 -1.81 8.27
CA THR A 6 -16.66 -2.36 8.95
C THR A 6 -17.17 -1.42 10.06
N ARG A 7 -16.29 -0.59 10.63
CA ARG A 7 -16.62 0.33 11.72
C ARG A 7 -16.93 1.73 11.19
N SER A 8 -18.01 2.34 11.67
CA SER A 8 -18.47 3.65 11.20
C SER A 8 -17.47 4.76 11.44
N TRP A 9 -16.76 4.75 12.57
CA TRP A 9 -15.82 5.81 12.92
C TRP A 9 -14.62 5.87 11.96
N TYR A 10 -14.17 4.75 11.37
CA TYR A 10 -13.16 4.81 10.31
C TYR A 10 -13.68 5.55 9.09
N ARG A 11 -14.89 5.22 8.62
CA ARG A 11 -15.53 5.89 7.48
C ARG A 11 -15.71 7.38 7.73
N GLN A 12 -16.29 7.74 8.88
CA GLN A 12 -16.49 9.14 9.28
C GLN A 12 -15.16 9.90 9.39
N THR A 13 -14.11 9.26 9.90
CA THR A 13 -12.79 9.87 10.01
C THR A 13 -12.16 10.08 8.63
N LEU A 14 -12.24 9.10 7.73
CA LEU A 14 -11.75 9.25 6.35
C LEU A 14 -12.49 10.37 5.62
N THR A 15 -13.82 10.44 5.76
CA THR A 15 -14.62 11.55 5.24
C THR A 15 -14.13 12.89 5.77
N ARG A 16 -13.99 13.03 7.09
CA ARG A 16 -13.53 14.28 7.71
C ARG A 16 -12.12 14.66 7.24
N LEU A 17 -11.19 13.71 7.22
CA LEU A 17 -9.81 13.94 6.80
C LEU A 17 -9.73 14.35 5.33
N SER A 18 -10.57 13.78 4.46
CA SER A 18 -10.58 14.11 3.03
C SER A 18 -10.92 15.58 2.74
N HIS A 19 -11.63 16.25 3.65
CA HIS A 19 -12.01 17.67 3.50
C HIS A 19 -11.06 18.65 4.22
N LEU A 20 -10.01 18.17 4.88
CA LEU A 20 -9.08 19.06 5.58
C LEU A 20 -8.11 19.71 4.58
N PRO A 21 -7.96 21.05 4.59
CA PRO A 21 -7.18 21.76 3.57
C PRO A 21 -5.66 21.51 3.61
N HIS A 22 -5.17 20.82 4.65
CA HIS A 22 -3.76 20.46 4.83
C HIS A 22 -3.51 18.95 4.66
N VAL A 23 -4.51 18.21 4.19
CA VAL A 23 -4.41 16.78 3.90
C VAL A 23 -4.47 16.59 2.39
N ASP A 24 -3.34 16.26 1.78
CA ASP A 24 -3.27 16.03 0.32
C ASP A 24 -3.82 14.66 -0.09
N ARG A 25 -3.78 13.69 0.83
CA ARG A 25 -4.21 12.31 0.60
C ARG A 25 -4.59 11.64 1.91
N VAL A 26 -5.70 10.91 1.90
CA VAL A 26 -6.04 9.95 2.96
C VAL A 26 -6.34 8.59 2.34
N ALA A 27 -5.67 7.55 2.82
CA ALA A 27 -5.82 6.20 2.29
C ALA A 27 -6.02 5.16 3.40
N ILE A 28 -6.71 4.07 3.06
CA ILE A 28 -6.91 2.93 3.94
C ILE A 28 -6.81 1.62 3.17
N GLN A 29 -6.22 0.61 3.82
CA GLN A 29 -6.24 -0.76 3.32
C GLN A 29 -7.57 -1.45 3.69
N THR A 30 -8.21 -2.10 2.73
CA THR A 30 -9.52 -2.74 2.90
C THR A 30 -9.72 -3.93 1.98
N ASN A 31 -10.52 -4.91 2.40
CA ASN A 31 -10.99 -6.01 1.56
C ASN A 31 -12.28 -5.69 0.78
N LEU A 32 -12.78 -4.44 0.86
CA LEU A 32 -14.02 -3.97 0.24
C LEU A 32 -15.31 -4.70 0.69
N ALA A 33 -15.30 -5.38 1.83
CA ALA A 33 -16.49 -6.05 2.37
C ALA A 33 -17.59 -5.06 2.80
N CYS A 34 -17.24 -3.80 3.08
CA CYS A 34 -18.23 -2.80 3.50
C CYS A 34 -19.08 -2.30 2.33
N ARG A 35 -20.21 -1.67 2.66
CA ARG A 35 -20.93 -0.86 1.68
C ARG A 35 -20.16 0.43 1.37
N LEU A 36 -20.28 0.93 0.15
CA LEU A 36 -19.51 2.08 -0.35
C LEU A 36 -20.32 3.38 -0.39
N ASP A 37 -21.56 3.39 0.13
CA ASP A 37 -22.43 4.58 0.04
C ASP A 37 -21.79 5.83 0.68
N TRP A 38 -20.97 5.65 1.71
CA TRP A 38 -20.25 6.71 2.42
C TRP A 38 -19.22 7.47 1.58
N VAL A 39 -18.76 6.86 0.47
CA VAL A 39 -17.76 7.46 -0.42
C VAL A 39 -18.33 8.70 -1.10
N ALA A 40 -19.65 8.77 -1.28
CA ALA A 40 -20.33 9.94 -1.82
C ALA A 40 -20.12 11.22 -0.99
N ASP A 41 -19.86 11.07 0.31
CA ASP A 41 -19.67 12.20 1.25
C ASP A 41 -18.20 12.67 1.33
N THR A 42 -17.28 11.98 0.66
CA THR A 42 -15.84 12.31 0.70
C THR A 42 -15.41 13.24 -0.42
N ASP A 43 -14.32 13.96 -0.19
CA ASP A 43 -13.55 14.53 -1.30
C ASP A 43 -12.79 13.40 -2.02
N ARG A 44 -13.19 13.11 -3.25
CA ARG A 44 -12.67 12.01 -4.07
C ARG A 44 -11.30 12.31 -4.65
N ASP A 45 -10.94 13.59 -4.71
CA ASP A 45 -9.61 14.07 -5.08
C ASP A 45 -8.63 14.03 -3.91
N THR A 46 -9.08 13.62 -2.72
CA THR A 46 -8.23 13.42 -1.53
C THR A 46 -8.29 11.98 -1.01
N LEU A 47 -9.44 11.30 -1.10
CA LEU A 47 -9.61 9.90 -0.72
C LEU A 47 -8.90 8.95 -1.71
N ALA A 48 -8.25 7.93 -1.17
CA ALA A 48 -7.86 6.74 -1.92
C ALA A 48 -8.09 5.44 -1.15
N LEU A 49 -8.19 4.32 -1.87
CA LEU A 49 -8.31 2.99 -1.27
C LEU A 49 -7.20 2.05 -1.73
N TRP A 50 -6.63 1.31 -0.79
CA TRP A 50 -5.73 0.20 -1.04
C TRP A 50 -6.54 -1.10 -0.87
N ALA A 51 -7.12 -1.62 -1.94
CA ALA A 51 -7.99 -2.78 -1.87
C ALA A 51 -7.19 -4.10 -1.91
N THR A 52 -7.58 -5.09 -1.10
CA THR A 52 -6.95 -6.42 -1.08
C THR A 52 -7.96 -7.50 -1.43
N TYR A 53 -7.71 -8.22 -2.52
CA TYR A 53 -8.49 -9.37 -2.94
C TYR A 53 -7.85 -10.66 -2.40
N HIS A 54 -8.65 -11.45 -1.69
CA HIS A 54 -8.24 -12.75 -1.18
C HIS A 54 -9.08 -13.84 -1.86
N PRO A 55 -8.50 -14.59 -2.82
CA PRO A 55 -9.15 -15.75 -3.41
C PRO A 55 -9.72 -16.67 -2.33
N GLY A 56 -10.96 -17.13 -2.51
CA GLY A 56 -11.65 -18.00 -1.56
C GLY A 56 -12.33 -17.30 -0.37
N GLN A 57 -12.04 -16.03 -0.09
CA GLN A 57 -12.74 -15.27 0.96
C GLN A 57 -13.90 -14.43 0.41
N VAL A 58 -13.76 -13.93 -0.82
CA VAL A 58 -14.79 -13.18 -1.54
C VAL A 58 -14.85 -13.64 -2.98
N ARG A 59 -16.06 -13.75 -3.54
CA ARG A 59 -16.24 -14.07 -4.95
C ARG A 59 -15.69 -12.94 -5.82
N ARG A 60 -14.99 -13.30 -6.90
CA ARG A 60 -14.36 -12.33 -7.83
C ARG A 60 -15.36 -11.32 -8.38
N ASP A 61 -16.53 -11.77 -8.81
CA ASP A 61 -17.57 -10.91 -9.37
C ASP A 61 -18.12 -9.89 -8.36
N ALA A 62 -18.33 -10.30 -7.12
CA ALA A 62 -18.74 -9.41 -6.05
C ALA A 62 -17.67 -8.36 -5.73
N PHE A 63 -16.38 -8.75 -5.72
CA PHE A 63 -15.27 -7.83 -5.52
C PHE A 63 -15.13 -6.85 -6.70
N LEU A 64 -15.18 -7.35 -7.94
CA LEU A 64 -15.13 -6.53 -9.15
C LEU A 64 -16.29 -5.54 -9.23
N ALA A 65 -17.49 -5.91 -8.78
CA ALA A 65 -18.62 -4.97 -8.70
C ALA A 65 -18.32 -3.78 -7.78
N LYS A 66 -17.58 -4.01 -6.67
CA LYS A 66 -17.09 -2.93 -5.79
C LYS A 66 -16.03 -2.08 -6.47
N CYS A 67 -15.08 -2.70 -7.18
CA CYS A 67 -14.09 -1.98 -7.96
C CYS A 67 -14.73 -1.10 -9.04
N ALA A 68 -15.73 -1.62 -9.76
CA ALA A 68 -16.49 -0.86 -10.75
C ALA A 68 -17.21 0.34 -10.11
N THR A 69 -17.84 0.14 -8.94
CA THR A 69 -18.47 1.26 -8.21
C THR A 69 -17.45 2.35 -7.84
N LEU A 70 -16.25 1.98 -7.38
CA LEU A 70 -15.19 2.96 -7.06
C LEU A 70 -14.71 3.70 -8.31
N HIS A 71 -14.54 2.96 -9.41
CA HIS A 71 -14.11 3.50 -10.71
C HIS A 71 -15.13 4.50 -11.25
N ASP A 72 -16.43 4.13 -11.26
CA ASP A 72 -17.53 5.00 -11.72
C ASP A 72 -17.66 6.27 -10.88
N LEU A 73 -17.34 6.20 -9.59
CA LEU A 73 -17.34 7.36 -8.69
C LEU A 73 -16.11 8.26 -8.85
N GLY A 74 -15.10 7.84 -9.62
CA GLY A 74 -13.83 8.55 -9.81
C GLY A 74 -12.90 8.47 -8.61
N VAL A 75 -13.07 7.49 -7.73
CA VAL A 75 -12.23 7.34 -6.53
C VAL A 75 -10.94 6.65 -6.92
N ARG A 76 -9.81 7.17 -6.47
CA ARG A 76 -8.50 6.54 -6.72
C ARG A 76 -8.33 5.28 -5.88
N PHE A 77 -8.00 4.16 -6.49
CA PHE A 77 -7.69 2.94 -5.76
C PHE A 77 -6.69 2.03 -6.47
N SER A 78 -6.03 1.17 -5.69
CA SER A 78 -5.30 0.01 -6.18
C SER A 78 -5.99 -1.28 -5.73
N VAL A 79 -5.70 -2.38 -6.43
CA VAL A 79 -6.10 -3.72 -6.04
C VAL A 79 -4.84 -4.54 -5.82
N GLY A 80 -4.85 -5.49 -4.89
CA GLY A 80 -3.81 -6.49 -4.89
C GLY A 80 -4.15 -7.82 -4.28
N VAL A 81 -3.24 -8.75 -4.52
CA VAL A 81 -3.39 -10.18 -4.24
C VAL A 81 -2.08 -10.72 -3.68
N VAL A 82 -2.15 -11.80 -2.91
CA VAL A 82 -0.97 -12.52 -2.45
C VAL A 82 -0.52 -13.49 -3.53
N GLY A 83 0.75 -13.45 -3.89
CA GLY A 83 1.38 -14.25 -4.95
C GLY A 83 1.57 -15.73 -4.59
N GLN A 84 0.57 -16.40 -4.05
CA GLN A 84 0.65 -17.85 -3.79
C GLN A 84 0.44 -18.62 -5.10
N PRO A 85 1.17 -19.72 -5.37
CA PRO A 85 1.06 -20.48 -6.62
C PRO A 85 -0.38 -20.84 -6.99
N GLY A 86 -1.19 -21.28 -6.01
CA GLY A 86 -2.60 -21.64 -6.20
C GLY A 86 -3.52 -20.47 -6.58
N HIS A 87 -3.07 -19.22 -6.45
CA HIS A 87 -3.83 -18.02 -6.78
C HIS A 87 -3.51 -17.43 -8.15
N LEU A 88 -2.51 -17.95 -8.88
CA LEU A 88 -2.04 -17.34 -10.12
C LEU A 88 -3.14 -17.27 -11.20
N ALA A 89 -3.88 -18.36 -11.40
CA ALA A 89 -4.99 -18.39 -12.36
C ALA A 89 -6.09 -17.38 -12.01
N GLU A 90 -6.40 -17.25 -10.72
CA GLU A 90 -7.40 -16.31 -10.23
C GLU A 90 -6.92 -14.86 -10.37
N ALA A 91 -5.65 -14.58 -10.07
CA ALA A 91 -5.05 -13.27 -10.24
C ALA A 91 -5.03 -12.82 -11.72
N ARG A 92 -4.75 -13.74 -12.66
CA ARG A 92 -4.86 -13.47 -14.10
C ARG A 92 -6.29 -13.13 -14.52
N ALA A 93 -7.26 -13.89 -14.03
CA ALA A 93 -8.67 -13.62 -14.30
C ALA A 93 -9.14 -12.28 -13.70
N LEU A 94 -8.66 -11.94 -12.50
CA LEU A 94 -8.91 -10.63 -11.88
C LEU A 94 -8.31 -9.50 -12.73
N ARG A 95 -7.04 -9.62 -13.17
CA ARG A 95 -6.38 -8.63 -14.02
C ARG A 95 -7.16 -8.39 -15.32
N ALA A 96 -7.58 -9.46 -15.99
CA ALA A 96 -8.31 -9.39 -17.26
C ALA A 96 -9.69 -8.70 -17.13
N ALA A 97 -10.27 -8.67 -15.93
CA ALA A 97 -11.59 -8.09 -15.69
C ALA A 97 -11.55 -6.70 -15.06
N LEU A 98 -10.42 -6.29 -14.47
CA LEU A 98 -10.22 -4.95 -13.92
C LEU A 98 -9.92 -3.95 -15.05
N PRO A 99 -10.44 -2.70 -14.98
CA PRO A 99 -10.04 -1.63 -15.90
C PRO A 99 -8.51 -1.49 -15.97
N ASP A 100 -7.98 -1.27 -17.17
CA ASP A 100 -6.52 -1.22 -17.42
C ASP A 100 -5.81 -0.13 -16.62
N ASP A 101 -6.52 0.93 -16.26
CA ASP A 101 -6.00 2.05 -15.48
C ASP A 101 -6.02 1.83 -13.96
N VAL A 102 -6.66 0.75 -13.48
CA VAL A 102 -6.59 0.31 -12.08
C VAL A 102 -5.36 -0.56 -11.90
N TYR A 103 -4.42 -0.13 -11.07
CA TYR A 103 -3.22 -0.93 -10.78
C TYR A 103 -3.55 -2.19 -9.97
N LEU A 104 -3.03 -3.33 -10.43
CA LEU A 104 -3.06 -4.60 -9.70
C LEU A 104 -1.65 -4.92 -9.21
N TRP A 105 -1.40 -4.78 -7.91
CA TRP A 105 -0.13 -5.16 -7.30
C TRP A 105 -0.17 -6.58 -6.74
N VAL A 106 0.99 -7.20 -6.67
CA VAL A 106 1.18 -8.53 -6.06
C VAL A 106 2.06 -8.37 -4.83
N ASN A 107 1.64 -8.99 -3.72
CA ASN A 107 2.48 -9.13 -2.53
C ASN A 107 3.07 -10.52 -2.54
N ALA A 108 4.39 -10.62 -2.44
CA ALA A 108 5.08 -11.89 -2.27
C ALA A 108 4.50 -12.63 -1.06
N ALA A 109 4.30 -13.94 -1.22
CA ALA A 109 3.82 -14.81 -0.16
C ALA A 109 4.94 -14.99 0.86
N ASP A 110 4.60 -14.79 2.14
CA ASP A 110 5.56 -14.95 3.23
C ASP A 110 6.13 -16.37 3.24
N GLY A 111 7.46 -16.47 3.40
CA GLY A 111 8.20 -17.72 3.34
C GLY A 111 8.26 -18.43 1.98
N HIS A 112 7.68 -17.87 0.91
CA HIS A 112 7.71 -18.49 -0.42
C HIS A 112 8.90 -18.00 -1.24
N ARG A 113 9.67 -18.94 -1.79
CA ARG A 113 10.73 -18.65 -2.74
C ARG A 113 10.20 -18.84 -4.16
N TYR A 114 10.27 -17.77 -4.95
CA TYR A 114 9.87 -17.77 -6.34
C TYR A 114 11.03 -18.24 -7.23
N GLU A 115 10.79 -19.27 -8.03
CA GLU A 115 11.71 -19.63 -9.11
C GLU A 115 11.61 -18.60 -10.25
N PRO A 116 12.64 -18.43 -11.10
CA PRO A 116 12.65 -17.38 -12.12
C PRO A 116 11.43 -17.40 -13.07
N ALA A 117 10.93 -18.58 -13.42
CA ALA A 117 9.73 -18.72 -14.25
C ALA A 117 8.45 -18.29 -13.49
N GLU A 118 8.36 -18.61 -12.21
CA GLU A 118 7.23 -18.21 -11.37
C GLU A 118 7.25 -16.71 -11.11
N GLU A 119 8.42 -16.12 -10.83
CA GLU A 119 8.55 -14.66 -10.71
C GLU A 119 8.15 -13.97 -12.01
N ALA A 120 8.51 -14.51 -13.17
CA ALA A 120 8.12 -13.96 -14.47
C ALA A 120 6.58 -14.00 -14.67
N ASP A 121 5.92 -15.07 -14.26
CA ASP A 121 4.46 -15.19 -14.32
C ASP A 121 3.74 -14.11 -13.50
N TRP A 122 4.22 -13.83 -12.29
CA TRP A 122 3.69 -12.77 -11.43
C TRP A 122 4.08 -11.37 -11.91
N THR A 123 5.29 -11.22 -12.45
CA THR A 123 5.76 -9.95 -13.05
C THR A 123 4.91 -9.56 -14.27
N GLY A 124 4.38 -10.55 -15.00
CA GLY A 124 3.41 -10.30 -16.07
C GLY A 124 2.08 -9.70 -15.59
N ILE A 125 1.76 -9.79 -14.29
CA ILE A 125 0.59 -9.18 -13.66
C ILE A 125 0.96 -7.85 -13.00
N ASP A 126 2.02 -7.86 -12.19
CA ASP A 126 2.56 -6.69 -11.49
C ASP A 126 4.03 -6.50 -11.87
N PRO A 127 4.35 -5.56 -12.77
CA PRO A 127 5.73 -5.32 -13.15
C PRO A 127 6.64 -4.77 -12.05
N LEU A 128 6.08 -4.30 -10.93
CA LEU A 128 6.85 -3.92 -9.73
C LEU A 128 6.99 -5.08 -8.73
N PHE A 129 6.50 -6.28 -9.05
CA PHE A 129 6.54 -7.45 -8.17
C PHE A 129 7.94 -7.77 -7.67
N GLY A 130 8.97 -7.48 -8.48
CA GLY A 130 10.36 -7.65 -8.10
C GLY A 130 10.79 -6.91 -6.82
N TYR A 131 10.16 -5.79 -6.48
CA TYR A 131 10.39 -5.11 -5.20
C TYR A 131 9.76 -5.85 -4.01
N SER A 132 8.70 -6.61 -4.26
CA SER A 132 8.05 -7.42 -3.23
C SER A 132 8.74 -8.76 -2.99
N VAL A 133 9.33 -9.37 -4.03
CA VAL A 133 10.00 -10.69 -3.93
C VAL A 133 11.31 -10.62 -3.16
N ARG A 134 12.03 -9.51 -3.29
CA ARG A 134 13.37 -9.35 -2.74
C ARG A 134 13.35 -8.49 -1.47
N PRO A 135 13.75 -9.03 -0.31
CA PRO A 135 14.10 -8.20 0.84
C PRO A 135 15.22 -7.22 0.49
N HIS A 136 15.12 -5.99 0.97
CA HIS A 136 16.07 -4.92 0.68
C HIS A 136 17.06 -4.75 1.82
N GLU A 137 18.36 -4.71 1.54
CA GLU A 137 19.37 -4.37 2.53
C GLU A 137 19.15 -2.95 3.06
N SER A 138 18.76 -2.85 4.34
CA SER A 138 18.40 -1.56 4.95
C SER A 138 19.38 -1.09 6.01
N ALA A 139 20.19 -1.96 6.61
CA ALA A 139 21.10 -1.59 7.69
C ALA A 139 21.97 -0.40 7.32
N GLY A 140 21.95 0.64 8.15
CA GLY A 140 22.75 1.85 7.92
C GLY A 140 22.26 2.74 6.78
N ARG A 141 21.26 2.33 5.99
CA ARG A 141 20.74 3.09 4.84
C ARG A 141 19.78 4.20 5.29
N ALA A 142 19.78 5.29 4.54
CA ALA A 142 18.89 6.41 4.78
C ALA A 142 17.42 6.04 4.46
N CYS A 143 16.51 6.41 5.34
CA CYS A 143 15.08 6.15 5.24
C CYS A 143 14.30 7.39 5.67
N ARG A 144 13.09 7.60 5.14
CA ARG A 144 12.20 8.71 5.53
C ARG A 144 11.54 8.51 6.90
N ALA A 145 11.57 7.28 7.41
CA ALA A 145 11.01 6.88 8.69
C ALA A 145 11.66 7.62 9.87
N GLY A 146 10.86 8.35 10.64
CA GLY A 146 11.27 9.20 11.76
C GLY A 146 11.63 10.63 11.38
N GLU A 147 11.61 10.98 10.09
CA GLU A 147 11.88 12.33 9.58
C GLU A 147 10.62 12.95 8.97
N THR A 148 10.10 12.33 7.90
CA THR A 148 8.90 12.76 7.16
C THR A 148 7.78 11.72 7.20
N VAL A 149 8.04 10.54 7.79
CA VAL A 149 7.10 9.43 7.93
C VAL A 149 7.13 8.94 9.37
N ILE A 150 5.97 8.71 9.97
CA ILE A 150 5.84 8.12 11.30
C ILE A 150 4.77 7.03 11.30
N SER A 151 4.87 6.10 12.25
CA SER A 151 3.84 5.10 12.53
C SER A 151 3.24 5.36 13.90
N VAL A 152 1.91 5.42 13.99
CA VAL A 152 1.19 5.69 15.24
C VAL A 152 0.36 4.47 15.61
N ARG A 153 0.47 4.01 16.85
CA ARG A 153 -0.36 2.94 17.41
C ARG A 153 -1.70 3.50 17.92
N GLY A 154 -2.67 2.63 18.17
CA GLY A 154 -4.00 3.03 18.64
C GLY A 154 -4.02 3.75 19.99
N ASP A 155 -3.01 3.54 20.83
CA ASP A 155 -2.79 4.23 22.11
C ASP A 155 -2.06 5.58 21.95
N GLY A 156 -1.79 6.01 20.72
CA GLY A 156 -1.09 7.24 20.40
C GLY A 156 0.43 7.12 20.43
N GLN A 157 1.01 5.97 20.78
CA GLN A 157 2.48 5.81 20.75
C GLN A 157 3.00 6.00 19.32
N VAL A 158 3.93 6.93 19.15
CA VAL A 158 4.58 7.25 17.89
C VAL A 158 5.90 6.49 17.80
N ARG A 159 6.12 5.84 16.67
CA ARG A 159 7.39 5.20 16.30
C ARG A 159 7.82 5.74 14.94
N ARG A 160 9.12 5.65 14.65
CA ARG A 160 9.66 6.04 13.35
C ARG A 160 9.15 5.16 12.20
N CYS A 161 8.93 3.87 12.46
CA CYS A 161 8.52 2.88 11.46
C CYS A 161 7.60 1.85 12.13
N HIS A 162 6.78 1.13 11.34
CA HIS A 162 5.98 0.02 11.86
C HIS A 162 6.86 -1.11 12.43
N PHE A 163 8.04 -1.32 11.84
CA PHE A 163 8.99 -2.41 12.12
C PHE A 163 10.16 -2.03 13.04
N VAL A 164 10.12 -0.84 13.65
CA VAL A 164 11.12 -0.40 14.62
C VAL A 164 10.38 -0.03 15.90
N ASP A 165 10.61 -0.80 16.96
CA ASP A 165 9.80 -0.69 18.19
C ASP A 165 10.15 0.50 19.07
N GLU A 166 11.33 1.09 18.88
CA GLU A 166 11.76 2.23 19.70
C GLU A 166 10.81 3.43 19.53
N PRO A 167 10.16 3.87 20.63
CA PRO A 167 9.19 4.95 20.59
C PRO A 167 9.90 6.30 20.42
N LEU A 168 9.25 7.20 19.68
CA LEU A 168 9.64 8.60 19.58
C LEU A 168 8.94 9.47 20.64
N GLY A 169 7.77 9.03 21.12
CA GLY A 169 6.91 9.76 22.06
C GLY A 169 5.44 9.38 21.84
N ASN A 170 4.51 10.26 22.22
CA ASN A 170 3.07 10.08 22.04
C ASN A 170 2.45 11.22 21.21
N LEU A 171 1.48 10.89 20.36
CA LEU A 171 0.76 11.84 19.50
C LEU A 171 -0.06 12.84 20.31
N TYR A 172 -0.69 12.38 21.39
CA TYR A 172 -1.66 13.18 22.15
C TYR A 172 -1.04 14.27 23.02
N ASP A 173 0.20 14.08 23.49
CA ASP A 173 0.96 15.08 24.25
C ASP A 173 2.02 15.81 23.40
N GLY A 174 2.24 15.36 22.15
CA GLY A 174 3.18 15.99 21.23
C GLY A 174 4.66 15.70 21.51
N SER A 175 4.99 14.86 22.49
CA SER A 175 6.37 14.55 22.90
C SER A 175 7.23 13.98 21.76
N TYR A 176 6.60 13.31 20.79
CA TYR A 176 7.30 12.73 19.63
C TYR A 176 8.04 13.74 18.76
N ARG A 177 7.60 15.01 18.76
CA ARG A 177 8.08 16.04 17.82
C ARG A 177 9.57 16.33 18.00
N ALA A 178 10.04 16.39 19.23
CA ALA A 178 11.46 16.65 19.53
C ALA A 178 12.38 15.52 19.07
N ALA A 179 11.84 14.31 18.89
CA ALA A 179 12.58 13.14 18.44
C ALA A 179 12.53 12.94 16.91
N LEU A 180 11.91 13.84 16.13
CA LEU A 180 11.90 13.75 14.67
C LEU A 180 13.26 14.17 14.09
N GLY A 181 13.76 13.39 13.14
CA GLY A 181 15.02 13.66 12.45
C GLY A 181 15.51 12.46 11.63
N PRO A 182 16.44 12.70 10.68
CA PRO A 182 16.98 11.66 9.83
C PRO A 182 17.75 10.63 10.67
N ARG A 183 17.49 9.33 10.44
CA ARG A 183 18.19 8.21 11.08
C ARG A 183 18.40 7.07 10.10
N PRO A 184 19.54 6.35 10.16
CA PRO A 184 19.73 5.12 9.39
C PRO A 184 18.77 4.02 9.87
N CYS A 185 18.38 3.10 8.99
CA CYS A 185 17.57 1.93 9.37
C CYS A 185 18.39 0.99 10.29
N PRO A 186 17.84 0.55 11.44
CA PRO A 186 18.49 -0.42 12.32
C PRO A 186 18.30 -1.86 11.85
N ASN A 187 17.27 -2.12 11.03
CA ASN A 187 16.95 -3.46 10.56
C ASN A 187 17.90 -3.88 9.44
N GLN A 188 18.31 -5.16 9.44
CA GLN A 188 19.19 -5.72 8.42
C GLN A 188 18.52 -5.70 7.05
N LEU A 189 17.28 -6.17 7.00
CA LEU A 189 16.47 -6.25 5.80
C LEU A 189 15.13 -5.53 6.00
N CYS A 190 14.56 -5.07 4.89
CA CYS A 190 13.21 -4.54 4.81
C CYS A 190 12.46 -5.20 3.66
N ASP A 191 11.36 -5.88 3.95
CA ASP A 191 10.65 -6.79 3.04
C ASP A 191 9.16 -6.46 2.86
N CYS A 192 8.61 -5.59 3.70
CA CYS A 192 7.22 -5.15 3.58
C CYS A 192 7.09 -3.80 2.86
N HIS A 193 6.11 -3.68 1.96
CA HIS A 193 5.89 -2.47 1.16
C HIS A 193 5.78 -1.19 1.98
N ILE A 194 5.00 -1.20 3.07
CA ILE A 194 4.83 -0.05 3.97
C ILE A 194 6.13 0.36 4.69
N GLY A 195 7.18 -0.46 4.61
CA GLY A 195 8.52 -0.17 5.09
C GLY A 195 9.44 0.25 3.95
N TYR A 196 9.67 -0.65 2.99
CA TYR A 196 10.72 -0.46 1.98
C TYR A 196 10.40 0.72 1.05
N VAL A 197 9.13 1.09 0.86
CA VAL A 197 8.75 2.25 0.03
C VAL A 197 9.40 3.54 0.52
N HIS A 198 9.78 3.61 1.81
CA HIS A 198 10.39 4.77 2.43
C HIS A 198 11.93 4.78 2.40
N LEU A 199 12.58 3.69 1.96
CA LEU A 199 14.04 3.64 1.77
C LEU A 199 14.44 4.61 0.66
N ARG A 200 15.42 5.48 0.94
CA ARG A 200 15.92 6.47 -0.05
C ARG A 200 16.78 5.84 -1.14
N THR A 201 17.24 4.60 -0.93
CA THR A 201 18.01 3.82 -1.91
C THR A 201 17.13 3.24 -3.03
N LEU A 202 15.81 3.22 -2.85
CA LEU A 202 14.87 2.73 -3.86
C LEU A 202 14.17 3.90 -4.55
N PRO A 203 13.88 3.81 -5.86
CA PRO A 203 13.26 4.89 -6.63
C PRO A 203 11.74 4.99 -6.40
N LEU A 204 11.21 4.41 -5.30
CA LEU A 204 9.78 4.16 -5.16
C LEU A 204 8.96 5.43 -4.91
N TYR A 205 9.56 6.49 -4.39
CA TYR A 205 8.89 7.80 -4.33
C TYR A 205 8.73 8.43 -5.72
N ASP A 206 9.57 8.10 -6.70
CA ASP A 206 9.40 8.58 -8.08
C ASP A 206 8.41 7.68 -8.84
N VAL A 207 8.49 6.36 -8.61
CA VAL A 207 7.55 5.37 -9.18
C VAL A 207 6.12 5.65 -8.73
N PHE A 208 5.91 5.90 -7.44
CA PHE A 208 4.57 6.15 -6.88
C PHE A 208 4.19 7.63 -6.84
N ALA A 209 5.15 8.55 -6.72
CA ALA A 209 4.92 9.99 -6.60
C ALA A 209 3.79 10.29 -5.58
N GLY A 210 2.70 10.93 -6.03
CA GLY A 210 1.54 11.23 -5.20
C GLY A 210 0.70 10.02 -4.75
N GLY A 211 1.04 8.79 -5.17
CA GLY A 211 0.30 7.56 -4.90
C GLY A 211 0.99 6.56 -3.96
N VAL A 212 1.96 7.01 -3.15
CA VAL A 212 2.68 6.15 -2.19
C VAL A 212 1.73 5.51 -1.17
N LEU A 213 0.72 6.25 -0.67
CA LEU A 213 -0.14 5.78 0.41
C LEU A 213 -1.10 4.66 0.00
N GLU A 214 -1.60 4.72 -1.23
CA GLU A 214 -2.53 3.75 -1.82
C GLU A 214 -1.85 2.78 -2.78
N ARG A 215 -0.51 2.82 -2.89
CA ARG A 215 0.29 2.00 -3.80
C ARG A 215 -0.22 2.10 -5.23
N VAL A 216 -0.35 3.30 -5.79
CA VAL A 216 -0.74 3.55 -7.20
C VAL A 216 0.38 4.30 -7.92
N PRO A 217 1.08 3.71 -8.91
CA PRO A 217 2.19 4.34 -9.60
C PRO A 217 1.73 5.40 -10.61
N VAL A 218 2.67 6.20 -11.11
CA VAL A 218 2.42 7.19 -12.16
C VAL A 218 2.04 6.51 -13.49
N ARG A 219 1.02 7.02 -14.20
CA ARG A 219 0.44 6.37 -15.40
C ARG A 219 1.42 6.19 -16.57
N ASP A 220 2.38 7.10 -16.74
CA ASP A 220 3.39 7.03 -17.82
C ASP A 220 4.59 6.14 -17.47
N ALA A 221 4.68 5.65 -16.22
CA ALA A 221 5.49 4.49 -15.96
C ALA A 221 4.75 3.31 -16.60
N THR A 222 5.04 3.01 -17.87
CA THR A 222 4.71 1.73 -18.53
C THR A 222 5.06 0.62 -17.57
N TRP A 223 4.11 0.22 -16.71
CA TRP A 223 4.31 -0.41 -15.40
C TRP A 223 5.77 -0.79 -15.17
N GLY A 224 6.57 0.21 -14.76
CA GLY A 224 8.00 0.26 -15.07
C GLY A 224 8.75 -1.04 -14.79
N VAL A 225 9.21 -1.71 -15.85
CA VAL A 225 10.37 -2.60 -15.75
C VAL A 225 11.60 -1.73 -15.50
N PRO A 226 12.28 -1.88 -14.36
CA PRO A 226 13.72 -1.90 -14.42
C PRO A 226 14.22 -3.26 -13.95
N ALA A 227 14.21 -4.24 -14.87
CA ALA A 227 15.02 -5.45 -14.77
C ALA A 227 16.53 -5.15 -14.67
N ARG A 228 16.94 -3.88 -14.71
CA ARG A 228 18.33 -3.41 -14.55
C ARG A 228 18.64 -2.74 -13.21
N ALA A 229 17.66 -2.46 -12.34
CA ALA A 229 17.90 -1.79 -11.06
C ALA A 229 17.92 -2.75 -9.84
N LEU A 230 17.70 -4.05 -10.05
CA LEU A 230 17.65 -5.07 -8.99
C LEU A 230 18.71 -6.18 -9.17
N ARG A 231 19.85 -5.86 -9.80
CA ARG A 231 21.03 -6.73 -9.79
C ARG A 231 21.98 -6.32 -8.68
#